data_AF-A0A2H0G8J2-F1
#
_entry.id   AF-A0A2H0G8J2-F1
#
_cell.length_a   1.000
_cell.length_b   1.000
_cell.length_c   1.000
_cell.angle_alpha   90.00
_cell.angle_beta   90.00
_cell.angle_gamma   90.00
#
_symmetry.space_group_name_H-M   'P 1'
#
loop_
_entity.id
_entity.type
_entity.pdbx_description
1 polymer ?
#
loop_
_entity_poly.entity_id
_entity_poly.type
_entity_poly.pdbx_seq_one_letter_code
_entity_poly.pdbx_strand_id
1 'polypeptide(L)' 'MSRPDVSFSADLLAGCSPIVVDFTDNTSIGVPGVNTVWHWDFGDGASSTLITPPHC' A
#
# COMPACT_ATOMS: atom_id res chain seq x y z
N MET A 1 -2.38 4.82 -24.46
CA MET A 1 -2.25 5.31 -23.08
C MET A 1 -3.07 4.36 -22.20
N SER A 2 -2.43 3.45 -21.47
CA SER A 2 -3.13 2.59 -20.49
C SER A 2 -3.26 3.33 -19.17
N ARG A 3 -4.43 3.24 -18.54
CA ARG A 3 -4.68 3.75 -17.18
C ARG A 3 -3.82 2.94 -16.19
N PRO A 4 -3.30 3.56 -15.10
CA PRO A 4 -2.64 2.80 -14.05
C PRO A 4 -3.56 1.69 -13.50
N ASP A 5 -2.96 0.53 -13.26
CA ASP A 5 -3.58 -0.59 -12.57
C ASP A 5 -3.12 -0.57 -11.12
N VAL A 6 -3.99 -0.14 -10.22
CA VAL A 6 -3.68 0.01 -8.80
C VAL A 6 -3.90 -1.33 -8.11
N SER A 7 -2.85 -1.86 -7.50
CA SER A 7 -2.86 -3.16 -6.85
C SER A 7 -1.86 -3.16 -5.70
N PHE A 8 -2.21 -3.82 -4.59
CA PHE A 8 -1.32 -4.03 -3.46
C PHE A 8 -1.63 -5.36 -2.79
N SER A 9 -0.70 -5.83 -1.98
CA SER A 9 -0.84 -7.06 -1.19
C SER A 9 -0.33 -6.85 0.23
N ALA A 10 -0.94 -7.55 1.19
CA ALA A 10 -0.43 -7.68 2.54
C ALA A 10 0.15 -9.09 2.74
N ASP A 11 1.21 -9.22 3.53
CA ASP A 11 1.78 -10.50 3.92
C ASP A 11 0.89 -11.27 4.91
N LEU A 12 0.16 -10.55 5.76
CA LEU A 12 -0.74 -11.07 6.79
C LEU A 12 -2.11 -10.40 6.67
N LEU A 13 -3.17 -11.22 6.65
CA LEU A 13 -4.57 -10.75 6.60
C LEU A 13 -5.28 -10.86 7.96
N ALA A 14 -4.70 -11.60 8.90
CA ALA A 14 -5.20 -11.80 10.25
C ALA A 14 -4.10 -12.34 11.18
N GLY A 15 -4.20 -12.06 12.47
CA GLY A 15 -3.37 -12.66 13.53
C GLY A 15 -3.67 -12.09 14.91
N CYS A 16 -2.93 -12.54 15.91
CA CYS A 16 -3.11 -12.13 17.31
C CYS A 16 -2.18 -10.96 17.66
N SER A 17 -2.70 -10.00 18.42
CA SER A 17 -1.94 -8.81 18.85
C SER A 17 -0.73 -9.16 19.75
N PRO A 18 0.43 -8.49 19.57
CA PRO A 18 0.74 -7.55 18.49
C PRO A 18 1.08 -8.31 17.20
N ILE A 19 0.46 -7.92 16.10
CA ILE A 19 0.80 -8.38 14.76
C ILE A 19 1.46 -7.23 14.01
N VAL A 20 2.45 -7.51 13.17
CA VAL A 20 3.03 -6.54 12.26
C VAL A 20 2.66 -7.00 10.86
N VAL A 21 2.03 -6.13 10.07
CA VAL A 21 1.63 -6.42 8.69
C VAL A 21 2.45 -5.55 7.75
N ASP A 22 3.09 -6.20 6.77
CA ASP A 22 3.85 -5.55 5.72
C ASP A 22 3.01 -5.44 4.44
N PHE A 23 2.82 -4.21 3.97
CA PHE A 23 2.13 -3.93 2.72
C PHE A 23 3.14 -3.74 1.58
N THR A 24 2.89 -4.41 0.46
CA THR A 24 3.65 -4.26 -0.79
C THR A 24 2.75 -3.67 -1.87
N ASP A 25 3.18 -2.56 -2.45
CA ASP A 25 2.55 -2.03 -3.65
C ASP A 25 2.95 -2.83 -4.91
N ASN A 26 1.95 -3.13 -5.75
CA ASN A 26 2.09 -3.80 -7.04
C ASN A 26 1.49 -2.95 -8.18
N THR A 27 1.37 -1.63 -8.00
CA THR A 27 0.72 -0.74 -8.96
C THR A 27 1.52 -0.68 -10.26
N SER A 28 0.86 -0.98 -11.37
CA SER A 28 1.45 -0.84 -12.71
C SER A 28 1.10 0.51 -13.31
N ILE A 29 2.09 1.38 -13.48
CA ILE A 29 1.92 2.67 -14.15
C ILE A 29 2.24 2.49 -15.62
N GLY A 30 1.20 2.48 -16.47
CA GLY A 30 1.31 2.32 -17.91
C GLY A 30 2.04 3.43 -18.67
N VAL A 31 2.58 4.43 -17.97
CA VAL A 31 3.33 5.57 -18.52
C VAL A 31 4.50 5.93 -17.59
N PRO A 32 5.75 5.95 -18.07
CA PRO A 32 6.88 6.47 -17.30
C PRO A 32 6.69 7.96 -16.96
N GLY A 33 6.99 8.38 -15.73
CA GLY A 33 6.99 9.80 -15.35
C GLY A 33 5.71 10.33 -14.67
N VAL A 34 4.75 9.47 -14.31
CA VAL A 34 3.69 9.85 -13.39
C VAL A 34 4.26 9.90 -11.97
N ASN A 35 4.11 11.03 -11.28
CA ASN A 35 4.43 11.13 -9.85
C ASN A 35 3.45 10.26 -9.07
N THR A 36 3.88 9.05 -8.71
CA THR A 36 3.13 8.17 -7.82
C THR A 36 3.22 8.73 -6.40
N VAL A 37 2.09 9.19 -5.87
CA VAL A 37 1.98 9.54 -4.45
C VAL A 37 1.28 8.38 -3.76
N TRP A 38 1.90 7.82 -2.74
CA TRP A 38 1.33 6.78 -1.89
C TRP A 38 0.47 7.42 -0.82
N HIS A 39 -0.74 6.92 -0.65
CA HIS A 39 -1.58 7.26 0.49
C HIS A 39 -2.28 6.00 0.99
N TRP A 40 -1.87 5.56 2.18
CA TRP A 40 -2.44 4.43 2.89
C TRP A 40 -3.33 4.96 3.99
N ASP A 41 -4.57 4.48 4.01
CA ASP A 41 -5.53 4.66 5.10
C ASP A 41 -5.81 3.28 5.68
N PHE A 42 -5.48 3.09 6.97
CA PHE A 42 -5.64 1.80 7.65
C PHE A 42 -7.03 1.63 8.27
N GLY A 43 -7.87 2.67 8.26
CA GLY A 43 -9.24 2.64 8.81
C GLY A 43 -9.33 2.79 10.34
N ASP A 44 -8.21 2.95 11.03
CA ASP A 44 -8.10 3.18 12.48
C ASP A 44 -7.82 4.65 12.86
N GLY A 45 -7.73 5.53 11.85
CA GLY A 45 -7.36 6.93 11.99
C GLY A 45 -5.87 7.23 11.74
N ALA A 46 -5.03 6.21 11.54
CA ALA A 46 -3.66 6.37 11.07
C ALA A 46 -3.58 6.36 9.54
N SER A 47 -2.58 7.05 8.99
CA SER A 47 -2.29 7.04 7.55
C SER A 47 -0.79 7.07 7.28
N SER A 48 -0.38 6.67 6.08
CA SER A 48 1.03 6.69 5.66
C SER A 48 1.22 7.09 4.20
N THR A 49 2.36 7.68 3.90
CA THR A 49 2.81 8.01 2.53
C THR A 49 4.05 7.22 2.10
N LEU A 50 4.46 6.24 2.91
CA LEU A 50 5.55 5.31 2.56
C LEU A 50 5.10 4.35 1.46
N ILE A 51 6.05 3.91 0.64
CA ILE A 51 5.81 2.88 -0.39
C ILE A 51 5.37 1.56 0.27
N THR A 52 6.02 1.21 1.37
CA THR A 52 5.74 0.01 2.18
C THR A 52 5.61 0.45 3.65
N PRO A 53 4.40 0.78 4.11
CA PRO A 53 4.22 1.20 5.49
C PRO A 53 4.07 -0.01 6.43
N PRO A 54 4.76 -0.04 7.58
CA PRO A 54 4.43 -0.96 8.65
C PRO A 54 3.16 -0.48 9.37
N HIS A 55 2.23 -1.38 9.67
CA HIS A 55 1.06 -1.09 10.51
C HIS A 55 0.78 -2.26 11.47
N CYS A 56 0.27 -1.93 12.66
CA CYS A 56 0.11 -2.83 13.81
C CYS A 56 -1.36 -2.97 14.22
#